data_AF-A0AA38MME6-F1
#
_entry.id   AF-A0AA38MME6-F1
#
_cell.length_a   1.000
_cell.length_b   1.000
_cell.length_c   1.000
_cell.angle_alpha   90.00
_cell.angle_beta   90.00
_cell.angle_gamma   90.00
#
_symmetry.space_group_name_H-M   'P 1'
#
loop_
_entity.id
_entity.type
_entity.pdbx_description
1 polymer ?
#
loop_
_entity_poly.entity_id
_entity_poly.type
_entity_poly.pdbx_seq_one_letter_code
_entity_poly.pdbx_strand_id
1 'polypeptide(L)'
;MHKRGCLQRLKKHGVAAFMQTHVRLDEFDSFRHVKEYLRWMVLDVWQCRWESSELGRVTFAFFPLVPDLPRLDFTWRSTQVLTGHGNFRSHLFRIGKMDEDICRMCDLDESDNPEHRLLRCLASRRSVTF
;
A
#
# COMPACT_ATOMS: atom_id res chain seq x y z
N MET A 1 23.17 -1.60 2.34
CA MET A 1 23.54 -0.17 2.38
C MET A 1 22.31 0.69 2.09
N HIS A 2 21.98 1.69 2.92
CA HIS A 2 20.85 2.60 2.69
C HIS A 2 21.19 3.69 1.64
N LYS A 3 20.16 4.28 0.99
CA LYS A 3 20.31 5.28 -0.09
C LYS A 3 21.27 6.42 0.26
N ARG A 4 21.17 6.98 1.47
CA ARG A 4 22.04 8.08 1.93
C ARG A 4 23.51 7.67 1.99
N GLY A 5 23.80 6.46 2.50
CA GLY A 5 25.15 5.91 2.53
C GLY A 5 25.71 5.63 1.13
N CYS A 6 24.84 5.19 0.20
CA CYS A 6 25.22 5.01 -1.20
C CYS A 6 25.68 6.32 -1.85
N LEU A 7 24.88 7.38 -1.68
CA LEU A 7 25.21 8.71 -2.20
C LEU A 7 26.53 9.26 -1.65
N GLN A 8 26.83 9.03 -0.36
CA GLN A 8 28.11 9.43 0.25
C GLN A 8 29.29 8.70 -0.38
N ARG A 9 29.17 7.38 -0.63
CA ARG A 9 30.23 6.59 -1.28
C ARG A 9 30.41 6.97 -2.74
N LEU A 10 29.35 7.21 -3.49
CA LEU A 10 29.43 7.67 -4.88
C LEU A 10 30.18 9.01 -4.99
N LYS A 11 29.93 9.97 -4.09
CA LYS A 11 30.69 11.22 -4.06
C LYS A 11 32.17 11.04 -3.78
N LYS A 12 32.52 10.10 -2.89
CA LYS A 12 33.91 9.91 -2.43
C LYS A 12 34.74 9.03 -3.38
N HIS A 13 34.12 8.00 -3.96
CA HIS A 13 34.82 6.93 -4.66
C HIS A 13 34.35 6.74 -6.11
N GLY A 14 33.31 7.45 -6.55
CA GLY A 14 32.72 7.25 -7.88
C GLY A 14 31.95 5.94 -8.06
N VAL A 15 32.01 5.00 -7.12
CA VAL A 15 31.34 3.69 -7.22
C VAL A 15 30.75 3.25 -5.87
N ALA A 16 29.57 2.63 -5.90
CA ALA A 16 28.94 2.06 -4.71
C ALA A 16 27.93 0.94 -5.05
N ALA A 17 27.84 -0.09 -4.19
CA ALA A 17 26.89 -1.19 -4.37
C ALA A 17 25.53 -0.91 -3.70
N PHE A 18 24.45 -0.85 -4.47
CA PHE A 18 23.10 -0.55 -3.98
C PHE A 18 22.07 -1.53 -4.53
N MET A 19 21.24 -2.11 -3.65
CA MET A 19 20.18 -3.06 -4.02
C MET A 19 20.65 -4.17 -4.98
N GLN A 20 21.82 -4.77 -4.67
CA GLN A 20 22.48 -5.84 -5.45
C GLN A 20 23.10 -5.40 -6.79
N THR A 21 23.02 -4.11 -7.14
CA THR A 21 23.65 -3.52 -8.33
C THR A 21 24.87 -2.69 -7.97
N HIS A 22 25.88 -2.65 -8.82
CA HIS A 22 26.99 -1.70 -8.71
C HIS A 22 26.64 -0.43 -9.49
N VAL A 23 26.66 0.71 -8.82
CA VAL A 23 26.35 2.02 -9.41
C VAL A 23 27.66 2.78 -9.56
N ARG A 24 27.93 3.29 -10.76
CA ARG A 24 29.11 4.12 -11.03
C ARG A 24 28.69 5.52 -11.46
N LEU A 25 29.36 6.55 -10.94
CA LEU A 25 28.98 7.94 -11.15
C LEU A 25 29.27 8.43 -12.57
N ASP A 26 30.23 7.81 -13.27
CA ASP A 26 30.61 8.11 -14.65
C ASP A 26 29.59 7.63 -15.70
N GLU A 27 28.65 6.75 -15.31
CA GLU A 27 27.55 6.29 -16.17
C GLU A 27 26.38 7.29 -16.23
N PHE A 28 26.46 8.41 -15.51
CA PHE A 28 25.37 9.38 -15.39
C PHE A 28 25.83 10.80 -15.70
N ASP A 29 24.98 11.58 -16.38
CA ASP A 29 25.29 12.96 -16.76
C ASP A 29 25.45 13.91 -15.58
N SER A 30 24.90 13.57 -14.41
CA SER A 30 25.02 14.39 -13.21
C SER A 30 24.76 13.63 -11.92
N PHE A 31 25.21 14.22 -10.80
CA PHE A 31 24.85 13.73 -9.47
C PHE A 31 23.34 13.81 -9.18
N ARG A 32 22.60 14.71 -9.88
CA ARG A 32 21.13 14.75 -9.82
C ARG A 32 20.54 13.50 -10.45
N HIS A 33 21.01 13.13 -11.64
CA HIS A 33 20.58 11.93 -12.36
C HIS A 33 20.79 10.66 -11.50
N VAL A 34 21.96 10.49 -10.88
CA VAL A 34 22.20 9.40 -9.90
C VAL A 34 21.19 9.39 -8.75
N LYS A 35 20.89 10.56 -8.15
CA LYS A 35 19.95 10.64 -7.01
C LYS A 35 18.53 10.21 -7.40
N GLU A 36 18.11 10.57 -8.61
CA GLU A 36 16.83 10.19 -9.20
C GLU A 36 16.81 8.70 -9.53
N TYR A 37 17.85 8.16 -10.16
CA TYR A 37 18.01 6.72 -10.40
C TYR A 37 17.90 5.90 -9.11
N LEU A 38 18.63 6.27 -8.06
CA LEU A 38 18.53 5.59 -6.75
C LEU A 38 17.17 5.79 -6.06
N ARG A 39 16.40 6.84 -6.40
CA ARG A 39 15.01 6.99 -5.94
C ARG A 39 14.14 5.94 -6.64
N TRP A 40 14.26 5.84 -7.96
CA TRP A 40 13.50 4.89 -8.76
C TRP A 40 13.76 3.45 -8.37
N MET A 41 15.02 3.04 -8.16
CA MET A 41 15.33 1.70 -7.65
C MET A 41 14.62 1.38 -6.34
N VAL A 42 14.55 2.35 -5.41
CA VAL A 42 13.87 2.14 -4.13
C VAL A 42 12.36 2.00 -4.31
N LEU A 43 11.77 2.85 -5.15
CA LEU A 43 10.33 2.81 -5.44
C LEU A 43 9.95 1.53 -6.17
N ASP A 44 10.76 1.08 -7.12
CA ASP A 44 10.56 -0.16 -7.88
C ASP A 44 10.57 -1.39 -6.96
N VAL A 45 11.61 -1.51 -6.11
CA VAL A 45 11.66 -2.59 -5.11
C VAL A 45 10.48 -2.53 -4.13
N TRP A 46 10.04 -1.33 -3.74
CA TRP A 46 8.85 -1.18 -2.90
C TRP A 46 7.58 -1.60 -3.66
N GLN A 47 7.43 -1.21 -4.93
CA GLN A 47 6.30 -1.56 -5.77
C GLN A 47 6.20 -3.08 -5.95
N CYS A 48 7.29 -3.76 -6.32
CA CYS A 48 7.28 -5.22 -6.46
C CYS A 48 6.87 -5.93 -5.17
N ARG A 49 7.35 -5.45 -4.02
CA ARG A 49 6.93 -5.99 -2.71
C ARG A 49 5.47 -5.70 -2.41
N TRP A 50 4.97 -4.54 -2.83
CA TRP A 50 3.59 -4.13 -2.60
C TRP A 50 2.61 -4.98 -3.42
N GLU A 51 2.96 -5.29 -4.66
CA GLU A 51 2.20 -6.16 -5.57
C GLU A 51 2.21 -7.62 -5.11
N SER A 52 3.35 -8.13 -4.67
CA SER A 52 3.52 -9.55 -4.31
C SER A 52 3.13 -9.90 -2.86
N SER A 53 2.96 -8.91 -2.00
CA SER A 53 2.60 -9.15 -0.59
C SER A 53 1.18 -9.70 -0.46
N GLU A 54 0.96 -10.63 0.47
CA GLU A 54 -0.38 -11.06 0.88
C GLU A 54 -0.99 -10.14 1.96
N LEU A 55 -0.19 -9.24 2.54
CA LEU A 55 -0.61 -8.32 3.58
C LEU A 55 -1.18 -7.03 3.00
N GLY A 56 -2.17 -6.45 3.68
CA GLY A 56 -2.71 -5.13 3.33
C GLY A 56 -3.48 -5.09 2.00
N ARG A 57 -4.05 -6.21 1.54
CA ARG A 57 -4.73 -6.31 0.24
C ARG A 57 -5.92 -5.37 0.09
N VAL A 58 -6.62 -5.07 1.20
CA VAL A 58 -7.66 -4.04 1.19
C VAL A 58 -7.06 -2.68 0.86
N THR A 59 -5.97 -2.28 1.51
CA THR A 59 -5.27 -1.03 1.21
C THR A 59 -4.70 -1.00 -0.21
N PHE A 60 -4.17 -2.14 -0.69
CA PHE A 60 -3.68 -2.28 -2.06
C PHE A 60 -4.79 -2.04 -3.10
N ALA A 61 -6.01 -2.51 -2.86
CA ALA A 61 -7.14 -2.27 -3.76
C ALA A 61 -7.47 -0.76 -3.94
N PHE A 62 -7.22 0.05 -2.90
CA PHE A 62 -7.37 1.51 -2.98
C PHE A 62 -6.12 2.21 -3.54
N PHE A 63 -4.93 1.71 -3.20
CA PHE A 63 -3.64 2.30 -3.56
C PHE A 63 -2.73 1.25 -4.18
N PRO A 64 -2.95 0.87 -5.46
CA PRO A 64 -2.18 -0.21 -6.10
C PRO A 64 -0.75 0.22 -6.43
N LEU A 65 -0.54 1.52 -6.60
CA LEU A 65 0.78 2.10 -6.85
C LEU A 65 1.35 2.62 -5.54
N VAL A 66 2.61 2.27 -5.26
CA VAL A 66 3.44 2.84 -4.22
C VAL A 66 3.46 4.35 -4.42
N PRO A 67 2.77 5.08 -3.53
CA PRO A 67 2.31 6.38 -3.91
C PRO A 67 3.24 7.51 -3.44
N ASP A 68 3.25 8.58 -4.22
CA ASP A 68 3.38 9.95 -3.73
C ASP A 68 1.96 10.38 -3.32
N LEU A 69 1.42 9.84 -2.21
CA LEU A 69 0.02 10.12 -1.84
C LEU A 69 -0.14 11.62 -1.61
N PRO A 70 -1.23 12.23 -2.12
CA PRO A 70 -1.66 13.49 -1.56
C PRO A 70 -1.86 13.31 -0.05
N ARG A 71 -1.68 14.38 0.73
CA ARG A 71 -1.98 14.36 2.16
C ARG A 71 -3.47 14.04 2.31
N LEU A 72 -3.78 12.78 2.59
CA LEU A 72 -5.13 12.33 2.89
C LEU A 72 -5.39 12.62 4.37
N ASP A 73 -6.49 13.32 4.65
CA ASP A 73 -6.98 13.45 6.01
C ASP A 73 -7.66 12.14 6.42
N PHE A 74 -6.96 11.39 7.27
CA PHE A 74 -7.46 10.13 7.80
C PHE A 74 -8.30 10.38 9.04
N THR A 75 -9.58 10.03 8.96
CA THR A 75 -10.44 9.87 10.13
C THR A 75 -10.37 8.42 10.61
N TRP A 76 -10.87 8.15 11.81
CA TRP A 76 -10.96 6.77 12.31
C TRP A 76 -11.81 5.88 11.39
N ARG A 77 -12.88 6.42 10.77
CA ARG A 77 -13.76 5.69 9.85
C ARG A 77 -13.07 5.40 8.53
N SER A 78 -12.41 6.40 7.92
CA SER A 78 -11.69 6.18 6.66
C SER A 78 -10.51 5.24 6.84
N THR A 79 -9.82 5.30 7.98
CA THR A 79 -8.74 4.35 8.32
C THR A 79 -9.28 2.92 8.38
N GLN A 80 -10.41 2.68 9.05
CA GLN A 80 -11.03 1.36 9.13
C GLN A 80 -11.41 0.80 7.76
N VAL A 81 -12.03 1.63 6.92
CA VAL A 81 -12.37 1.26 5.53
C VAL A 81 -11.11 0.91 4.73
N LEU A 82 -10.10 1.79 4.72
CA LEU A 82 -8.91 1.63 3.89
C LEU A 82 -8.01 0.47 4.32
N THR A 83 -8.08 0.06 5.58
CA THR A 83 -7.31 -1.07 6.12
C THR A 83 -8.11 -2.36 6.16
N GLY A 84 -9.42 -2.31 5.92
CA GLY A 84 -10.31 -3.46 6.14
C GLY A 84 -10.32 -3.90 7.60
N HIS A 85 -10.28 -2.93 8.53
CA HIS A 85 -10.29 -3.14 9.97
C HIS A 85 -11.55 -2.59 10.61
N GLY A 86 -11.76 -2.88 11.90
CA GLY A 86 -12.91 -2.39 12.65
C GLY A 86 -14.07 -3.37 12.59
N ASN A 87 -15.29 -2.85 12.49
CA ASN A 87 -16.51 -3.67 12.62
C ASN A 87 -16.95 -4.34 11.31
N PHE A 88 -16.01 -4.89 10.55
CA PHE A 88 -16.26 -5.73 9.38
C PHE A 88 -16.11 -7.19 9.81
N ARG A 89 -17.08 -8.07 9.52
CA ARG A 89 -16.97 -9.47 9.93
C ARG A 89 -15.78 -10.18 9.30
N SER A 90 -15.38 -9.81 8.07
CA SER A 90 -14.12 -10.28 7.49
C SER A 90 -12.90 -9.97 8.35
N HIS A 91 -12.85 -8.79 8.99
CA HIS A 91 -11.80 -8.46 9.94
C HIS A 91 -11.93 -9.24 11.24
N LEU A 92 -13.14 -9.27 11.82
CA LEU A 92 -13.40 -9.90 13.11
C LEU A 92 -13.16 -11.42 13.05
N PHE A 93 -13.57 -12.07 11.96
CA PHE A 93 -13.29 -13.48 11.67
C PHE A 93 -11.77 -13.74 11.61
N ARG A 94 -11.03 -12.93 10.84
CA ARG A 94 -9.57 -13.04 10.72
C ARG A 94 -8.83 -12.91 12.07
N ILE A 95 -9.37 -12.15 13.02
CA ILE A 95 -8.79 -11.99 14.37
C ILE A 95 -9.44 -12.88 15.43
N GLY A 96 -10.28 -13.85 15.03
CA GLY A 96 -10.90 -14.83 15.94
C GLY A 96 -11.98 -14.26 16.86
N LYS A 97 -12.61 -13.14 16.49
CA LYS A 97 -13.73 -12.52 17.23
C LYS A 97 -15.11 -12.88 16.69
N MET A 98 -15.19 -13.56 15.55
CA MET A 98 -16.41 -14.06 14.91
C MET A 98 -16.12 -15.41 14.26
N ASP A 99 -17.14 -16.25 14.10
CA ASP A 99 -17.01 -17.60 13.54
C ASP A 99 -17.11 -17.64 12.01
N GLU A 100 -17.53 -16.54 11.38
CA GLU A 100 -17.70 -16.43 9.93
C GLU A 100 -17.49 -14.98 9.48
N ASP A 101 -17.15 -14.79 8.21
CA ASP A 101 -16.94 -13.48 7.59
C ASP A 101 -18.16 -12.94 6.82
N ILE A 102 -19.24 -13.71 6.72
CA ILE A 102 -20.40 -13.39 5.89
C ILE A 102 -21.17 -12.14 6.36
N CYS A 103 -21.59 -11.30 5.41
CA CYS A 103 -22.43 -10.14 5.67
C CYS A 103 -23.85 -10.53 6.08
N ARG A 104 -24.21 -10.26 7.34
CA ARG A 104 -25.56 -10.47 7.88
C ARG A 104 -26.53 -9.32 7.58
N MET A 105 -26.09 -8.29 6.86
CA MET A 105 -26.93 -7.14 6.50
C MET A 105 -27.64 -7.31 5.15
N CYS A 106 -27.27 -8.30 4.36
CA CYS A 106 -27.88 -8.57 3.06
C CYS A 106 -27.87 -10.07 2.75
N ASP A 107 -28.68 -10.48 1.78
CA ASP A 107 -28.86 -11.89 1.42
C ASP A 107 -27.92 -12.35 0.28
N LEU A 108 -26.80 -11.64 0.06
CA LEU A 108 -25.86 -11.93 -1.03
C LEU A 108 -24.83 -13.02 -0.69
N ASP A 109 -24.78 -13.48 0.57
CA ASP A 109 -23.81 -14.47 1.07
C ASP A 109 -22.33 -14.11 0.76
N GLU A 110 -22.04 -12.82 0.68
CA GLU A 110 -20.70 -12.28 0.43
C GLU A 110 -19.97 -11.96 1.75
N SER A 111 -18.65 -12.02 1.73
CA SER A 111 -17.79 -11.58 2.84
C SER A 111 -18.02 -10.09 3.17
N ASP A 112 -18.26 -9.79 4.44
CA ASP A 112 -18.46 -8.43 4.96
C ASP A 112 -17.12 -7.70 5.07
N ASN A 113 -16.67 -7.18 3.94
CA ASN A 113 -15.49 -6.33 3.82
C ASN A 113 -15.90 -4.90 3.38
N PRO A 114 -14.99 -3.91 3.44
CA PRO A 114 -15.33 -2.53 3.09
C PRO A 114 -15.87 -2.37 1.67
N GLU A 115 -15.30 -3.09 0.69
CA GLU A 115 -15.77 -3.05 -0.70
C GLU A 115 -17.22 -3.53 -0.80
N HIS A 116 -17.53 -4.69 -0.20
CA HIS A 116 -18.90 -5.21 -0.13
C HIS A 116 -19.82 -4.20 0.54
N ARG A 117 -19.50 -3.74 1.75
CA ARG A 117 -20.38 -2.87 2.54
C ARG A 117 -20.64 -1.52 1.85
N LEU A 118 -19.64 -0.96 1.17
CA LEU A 118 -19.75 0.34 0.50
C LEU A 118 -20.40 0.25 -0.89
N LEU A 119 -20.11 -0.79 -1.67
CA LEU A 119 -20.44 -0.81 -3.10
C LEU A 119 -21.52 -1.85 -3.47
N ARG A 120 -21.58 -2.98 -2.75
CA ARG A 120 -22.42 -4.14 -3.11
C ARG A 120 -23.59 -4.40 -2.15
N CYS A 121 -23.47 -4.04 -0.88
CA CYS A 121 -24.48 -4.34 0.13
C CYS A 121 -25.78 -3.55 -0.12
N LEU A 122 -26.87 -4.25 -0.41
CA LEU A 122 -28.17 -3.62 -0.71
C LEU A 122 -28.75 -2.86 0.49
N ALA A 123 -28.37 -3.23 1.73
CA ALA A 123 -28.81 -2.52 2.93
C ALA A 123 -28.13 -1.16 3.10
N SER A 124 -26.89 -0.95 2.61
CA SER A 124 -26.25 0.36 2.66
C SER A 124 -26.88 1.36 1.68
N ARG A 125 -27.60 0.88 0.66
CA ARG A 125 -28.37 1.73 -0.27
C ARG A 125 -29.69 2.24 0.28
N ARG A 126 -30.18 1.71 1.42
CA ARG A 126 -31.47 2.09 2.01
C ARG A 126 -31.41 3.27 2.99
N SER A 127 -30.22 3.80 3.27
CA SER A 127 -30.03 4.86 4.28
C SER A 127 -29.49 6.18 3.72
N VAL A 128 -29.46 6.35 2.39
CA VAL A 128 -29.17 7.64 1.76
C VAL A 128 -30.46 8.19 1.17
N THR A 129 -31.33 8.72 2.04
CA THR A 129 -32.24 9.79 1.65
C THR A 129 -31.41 11.08 1.68
N PHE A 130 -31.20 11.68 0.51
CA PHE A 130 -30.72 13.06 0.41
C PHE A 130 -31.74 14.02 1.04
#